data_AF-A0A659SFD0-F1
#
_entry.id   AF-A0A659SFD0-F1
#
_cell.length_a   1.000
_cell.length_b   1.000
_cell.length_c   1.000
_cell.angle_alpha   90.00
_cell.angle_beta   90.00
_cell.angle_gamma   90.00
#
_symmetry.space_group_name_H-M   'P 1'
#
loop_
_entity.id
_entity.type
_entity.pdbx_description
1 polymer ?
#
loop_
_entity_poly.entity_id
_entity_poly.type
_entity_poly.pdbx_seq_one_letter_code
_entity_poly.pdbx_strand_id
1 'polypeptide(L)'
;MPNFFIDRPIFAWVIAIIIMLAGGLAILKLPVAQYPTIAPPAVTISATYPGADAKTVQDTVTQVIEQNMNGIDNLMYMSSNSDSTGTVQITLTFESGTDADIAQVQVQNKLQLAMPLLPQEVQQQGVSVEKSSSSFLMVVGVINTDGTMTQEDISDYVAANMKDPISRTSGVGDVQLFGSQYAMRIWMNPTELTKYQLTPVDVINAIKAQNAQVAAGQLGGTPPVKGQQLNASIIAQTRLTSTDEFGKILLKVNQDGSQLRLSDVAKIPLACAYSDIIAKI
;
A
#
# COMPACT_ATOMS: atom_id res chain seq x y z
N MET A 1 42.47 -15.97 -46.81
CA MET A 1 41.99 -16.57 -45.54
C MET A 1 41.72 -18.07 -45.64
N PRO A 2 41.02 -18.61 -46.66
CA PRO A 2 40.72 -20.05 -46.73
C PRO A 2 41.98 -20.94 -46.74
N ASN A 3 42.96 -20.62 -47.57
CA ASN A 3 44.22 -21.39 -47.67
C ASN A 3 45.00 -21.45 -46.35
N PHE A 4 44.95 -20.39 -45.52
CA PHE A 4 45.63 -20.37 -44.21
C PHE A 4 45.04 -21.35 -43.20
N PHE A 5 43.72 -21.53 -43.19
CA PHE A 5 43.05 -22.50 -42.31
C PHE A 5 43.15 -23.94 -42.85
N ILE A 6 43.35 -24.12 -44.16
CA ILE A 6 43.64 -25.42 -44.78
C ILE A 6 45.03 -25.92 -44.36
N ASP A 7 46.04 -25.03 -44.38
CA ASP A 7 47.41 -25.38 -43.96
C ASP A 7 47.57 -25.48 -42.44
N ARG A 8 46.59 -24.98 -41.65
CA ARG A 8 46.60 -25.00 -40.16
C ARG A 8 45.26 -25.48 -39.57
N PRO A 9 44.91 -26.77 -39.72
CA PRO A 9 43.62 -27.31 -39.29
C PRO A 9 43.40 -27.23 -37.76
N ILE A 10 44.46 -27.35 -36.96
CA ILE A 10 44.37 -27.23 -35.49
C ILE A 10 43.93 -25.81 -35.09
N PHE A 11 44.43 -24.78 -35.79
CA PHE A 11 44.09 -23.38 -35.49
C PHE A 11 42.61 -23.09 -35.80
N ALA A 12 42.07 -23.67 -36.88
CA ALA A 12 40.64 -23.60 -37.20
C ALA A 12 39.78 -24.24 -36.09
N TRP A 13 40.18 -25.41 -35.59
CA TRP A 13 39.50 -26.08 -34.47
C TRP A 13 39.55 -25.28 -33.16
N VAL A 14 40.70 -24.64 -32.85
CA VAL A 14 40.81 -23.80 -31.66
C VAL A 14 39.83 -22.62 -31.71
N ILE A 15 39.72 -21.94 -32.86
CA ILE A 15 38.74 -20.85 -33.02
C ILE A 15 37.31 -21.40 -32.90
N ALA A 16 36.99 -22.54 -33.52
CA ALA A 16 35.67 -23.14 -33.40
C ALA A 16 35.34 -23.50 -31.95
N ILE A 17 36.28 -24.07 -31.20
CA ILE A 17 36.11 -24.40 -29.77
C ILE A 17 35.92 -23.12 -28.94
N ILE A 18 36.68 -22.05 -29.20
CA ILE A 18 36.52 -20.78 -28.50
C ILE A 18 35.13 -20.19 -28.77
N ILE A 19 34.65 -20.22 -30.02
CA ILE A 19 33.31 -19.75 -30.38
C ILE A 19 32.22 -20.60 -29.72
N MET A 20 32.36 -21.93 -29.73
CA MET A 20 31.42 -22.84 -29.07
C MET A 20 31.41 -22.63 -27.55
N LEU A 21 32.57 -22.40 -26.93
CA LEU A 21 32.69 -22.14 -25.50
C LEU A 21 32.08 -20.79 -25.14
N ALA A 22 32.33 -19.75 -25.92
CA ALA A 22 31.71 -18.43 -25.76
C ALA A 22 30.18 -18.50 -25.94
N GLY A 23 29.71 -19.22 -26.97
CA GLY A 23 28.28 -19.47 -27.20
C GLY A 23 27.63 -20.26 -26.07
N GLY A 24 28.31 -21.31 -25.57
CA GLY A 24 27.85 -22.09 -24.42
C GLY A 24 27.73 -21.26 -23.15
N LEU A 25 28.73 -20.42 -22.84
CA LEU A 25 28.67 -19.49 -21.71
C LEU A 25 27.57 -18.44 -21.88
N ALA A 26 27.35 -17.94 -23.11
CA ALA A 26 26.29 -16.99 -23.41
C ALA A 26 24.89 -17.61 -23.19
N ILE A 27 24.66 -18.85 -23.64
CA ILE A 27 23.38 -19.56 -23.43
C ILE A 27 23.06 -19.71 -21.94
N LEU A 28 24.06 -19.90 -21.08
CA LEU A 28 23.86 -20.02 -19.63
C LEU A 28 23.54 -18.69 -18.93
N LYS A 29 23.82 -17.54 -19.56
CA LYS A 29 23.64 -16.20 -18.99
C LYS A 29 22.54 -15.38 -19.65
N LEU A 30 22.09 -15.77 -20.85
CA LEU A 30 21.08 -15.03 -21.58
C LEU A 30 19.70 -15.13 -20.89
N PRO A 31 19.02 -14.00 -20.66
CA PRO A 31 17.64 -14.01 -20.20
C PRO A 31 16.72 -14.72 -21.20
N VAL A 32 15.78 -15.50 -20.68
CA VAL A 32 14.77 -16.20 -21.48
C VAL A 32 13.44 -15.47 -21.29
N ALA A 33 12.80 -15.09 -22.39
CA ALA A 33 11.49 -14.45 -22.40
C ALA A 33 10.66 -14.97 -23.59
N GLN A 34 9.33 -14.95 -23.47
CA GLN A 34 8.43 -15.38 -24.56
C GLN A 34 8.49 -14.43 -25.76
N TYR A 35 8.52 -13.13 -25.48
CA TYR A 35 8.64 -12.06 -26.47
C TYR A 35 9.56 -10.96 -25.92
N PRO A 36 10.19 -10.16 -26.78
CA PRO A 36 10.78 -8.91 -26.35
C PRO A 36 9.69 -7.96 -25.82
N THR A 37 10.07 -7.03 -24.94
CA THR A 37 9.16 -6.02 -24.40
C THR A 37 8.73 -5.05 -25.51
N ILE A 38 7.52 -5.25 -26.02
CA ILE A 38 6.89 -4.38 -27.04
C ILE A 38 5.79 -3.48 -26.47
N ALA A 39 5.34 -3.76 -25.24
CA ALA A 39 4.31 -2.98 -24.59
C ALA A 39 4.87 -1.59 -24.21
N PRO A 40 4.14 -0.50 -24.51
CA PRO A 40 4.53 0.82 -24.04
C PRO A 40 4.53 0.87 -22.50
N PRO A 41 5.51 1.53 -21.86
CA PRO A 41 5.54 1.63 -20.41
C PRO A 41 4.37 2.48 -19.91
N ALA A 42 3.81 2.09 -18.77
CA ALA A 42 2.73 2.80 -18.12
C ALA A 42 3.04 3.03 -16.63
N VAL A 43 2.58 4.17 -16.13
CA VAL A 43 2.63 4.51 -14.71
C VAL A 43 1.20 4.72 -14.24
N THR A 44 0.84 4.05 -13.16
CA THR A 44 -0.49 4.13 -12.58
C THR A 44 -0.42 4.82 -11.22
N ILE A 45 -1.31 5.79 -11.03
CA ILE A 45 -1.56 6.47 -9.76
C ILE A 45 -2.86 5.90 -9.20
N SER A 46 -2.81 5.41 -7.96
CA SER A 46 -3.97 4.86 -7.27
C SER A 46 -4.24 5.63 -5.97
N ALA A 47 -5.50 5.98 -5.74
CA ALA A 47 -5.94 6.65 -4.52
C ALA A 47 -7.33 6.17 -4.11
N THR A 48 -7.65 6.27 -2.81
CA THR A 48 -8.96 5.90 -2.29
C THR A 48 -9.52 7.02 -1.42
N TYR A 49 -10.77 7.41 -1.68
CA TYR A 49 -11.57 8.32 -0.88
C TYR A 49 -12.75 7.56 -0.25
N PRO A 50 -12.59 7.03 0.97
CA PRO A 50 -13.60 6.19 1.60
C PRO A 50 -14.94 6.91 1.77
N GLY A 51 -16.01 6.32 1.22
CA GLY A 51 -17.38 6.82 1.36
C GLY A 51 -17.77 7.95 0.39
N ALA A 52 -16.90 8.33 -0.53
CA ALA A 52 -17.22 9.28 -1.60
C ALA A 52 -17.86 8.57 -2.81
N ASP A 53 -18.83 9.22 -3.45
CA ASP A 53 -19.39 8.76 -4.72
C ASP A 53 -18.47 9.10 -5.90
N ALA A 54 -18.67 8.43 -7.04
CA ALA A 54 -17.81 8.58 -8.21
C ALA A 54 -17.66 10.04 -8.69
N LYS A 55 -18.72 10.86 -8.58
CA LYS A 55 -18.67 12.26 -9.01
C LYS A 55 -17.82 13.10 -8.08
N THR A 56 -18.01 12.93 -6.76
CA THR A 56 -17.18 13.59 -5.75
C THR A 56 -15.71 13.22 -5.92
N VAL A 57 -15.41 11.93 -6.11
CA VAL A 57 -14.06 11.44 -6.34
C VAL A 57 -13.44 12.06 -7.58
N GLN A 58 -14.18 12.09 -8.69
CA GLN A 58 -13.72 12.67 -9.94
C GLN A 58 -13.37 14.15 -9.81
N ASP A 59 -14.21 14.93 -9.14
CA ASP A 59 -14.05 16.39 -9.04
C ASP A 59 -12.99 16.81 -8.01
N THR A 60 -12.85 16.05 -6.91
CA THR A 60 -11.97 16.43 -5.79
C THR A 60 -10.60 15.77 -5.82
N VAL A 61 -10.45 14.62 -6.51
CA VAL A 61 -9.20 13.86 -6.57
C VAL A 61 -8.72 13.75 -8.01
N THR A 62 -9.50 13.09 -8.86
CA THR A 62 -9.06 12.70 -10.21
C THR A 62 -8.66 13.93 -11.05
N GLN A 63 -9.56 14.92 -11.18
CA GLN A 63 -9.28 16.12 -11.95
C GLN A 63 -8.11 16.94 -11.39
N VAL A 64 -7.95 16.99 -10.07
CA VAL A 64 -6.84 17.73 -9.42
C VAL A 64 -5.50 17.09 -9.78
N ILE A 65 -5.43 15.75 -9.77
CA ILE A 65 -4.23 15.03 -10.19
C ILE A 65 -4.00 15.23 -11.70
N GLU A 66 -5.01 15.00 -12.53
CA GLU A 66 -4.93 15.12 -13.99
C GLU A 66 -4.47 16.49 -14.47
N GLN A 67 -5.00 17.57 -13.89
CA GLN A 67 -4.62 18.95 -14.24
C GLN A 67 -3.14 19.23 -13.98
N ASN A 68 -2.53 18.55 -13.00
CA ASN A 68 -1.11 18.66 -12.69
C ASN A 68 -0.24 17.71 -13.55
N MET A 69 -0.81 16.72 -14.25
CA MET A 69 -0.11 15.78 -15.13
C MET A 69 0.23 16.37 -16.51
N ASN A 70 0.78 17.58 -16.54
CA ASN A 70 1.20 18.26 -17.76
C ASN A 70 2.73 18.40 -17.83
N GLY A 71 3.26 18.51 -19.05
CA GLY A 71 4.70 18.67 -19.28
C GLY A 71 5.52 17.48 -18.77
N ILE A 72 4.99 16.27 -18.97
CA ILE A 72 5.69 15.00 -18.74
C ILE A 72 6.22 14.54 -20.09
N ASP A 73 7.48 14.13 -20.14
CA ASP A 73 8.14 13.74 -21.39
C ASP A 73 7.57 12.41 -21.91
N ASN A 74 7.47 12.29 -23.23
CA ASN A 74 7.04 11.07 -23.94
C ASN A 74 5.66 10.53 -23.51
N LEU A 75 4.80 11.36 -22.94
CA LEU A 75 3.43 10.99 -22.61
C LEU A 75 2.59 10.84 -23.89
N MET A 76 2.04 9.65 -24.15
CA MET A 76 1.14 9.43 -25.29
C MET A 76 -0.29 9.83 -24.94
N TYR A 77 -0.81 9.26 -23.84
CA TYR A 77 -2.15 9.51 -23.38
C TYR A 77 -2.28 9.23 -21.89
N MET A 78 -3.31 9.81 -21.31
CA MET A 78 -3.72 9.60 -19.93
C MET A 78 -5.17 9.14 -19.92
N SER A 79 -5.46 8.14 -19.11
CA SER A 79 -6.83 7.65 -18.87
C SER A 79 -7.06 7.52 -17.38
N SER A 80 -8.24 7.90 -16.92
CA SER A 80 -8.61 7.76 -15.52
C SER A 80 -9.94 7.04 -15.36
N ASN A 81 -10.10 6.40 -14.20
CA ASN A 81 -11.35 5.83 -13.77
C ASN A 81 -11.62 6.27 -12.33
N SER A 82 -12.87 6.59 -12.03
CA SER A 82 -13.37 6.97 -10.72
C SER A 82 -14.64 6.19 -10.48
N ASP A 83 -14.63 5.32 -9.48
CA ASP A 83 -15.75 4.43 -9.22
C ASP A 83 -16.55 4.83 -7.96
N SER A 84 -17.70 4.19 -7.78
CA SER A 84 -18.57 4.41 -6.63
C SER A 84 -18.06 3.77 -5.34
N THR A 85 -16.92 3.06 -5.38
CA THR A 85 -16.27 2.51 -4.18
C THR A 85 -15.34 3.55 -3.52
N GLY A 86 -15.16 4.71 -4.17
CA GLY A 86 -14.23 5.74 -3.74
C GLY A 86 -12.84 5.57 -4.34
N THR A 87 -12.62 4.63 -5.26
CA THR A 87 -11.30 4.33 -5.80
C THR A 87 -11.04 5.13 -7.08
N VAL A 88 -9.82 5.64 -7.20
CA VAL A 88 -9.29 6.34 -8.37
C VAL A 88 -8.13 5.54 -8.93
N GLN A 89 -8.14 5.37 -10.24
CA GLN A 89 -6.98 4.87 -10.98
C GLN A 89 -6.71 5.79 -12.17
N ILE A 90 -5.51 6.37 -12.22
CA ILE A 90 -5.05 7.20 -13.34
C ILE A 90 -3.86 6.50 -13.96
N THR A 91 -3.97 6.12 -15.23
CA THR A 91 -2.92 5.46 -15.99
C THR A 91 -2.38 6.42 -17.03
N LEU A 92 -1.08 6.70 -16.93
CA LEU A 92 -0.31 7.46 -17.90
C LEU A 92 0.50 6.49 -18.76
N THR A 93 0.25 6.50 -20.07
CA THR A 93 0.93 5.62 -21.01
C THR A 93 1.94 6.41 -21.83
N PHE A 94 3.14 5.88 -21.95
CA PHE A 94 4.29 6.56 -22.54
C PHE A 94 4.75 5.91 -23.83
N GLU A 95 5.45 6.67 -24.68
CA GLU A 95 6.01 6.17 -25.95
C GLU A 95 6.97 5.00 -25.70
N SER A 96 7.01 4.05 -26.64
CA SER A 96 7.93 2.91 -26.58
C SER A 96 9.39 3.37 -26.54
N GLY A 97 10.19 2.80 -25.62
CA GLY A 97 11.58 3.19 -25.40
C GLY A 97 11.77 4.25 -24.30
N THR A 98 10.69 4.78 -23.74
CA THR A 98 10.76 5.63 -22.53
C THR A 98 11.27 4.82 -21.34
N ASP A 99 12.18 5.41 -20.56
CA ASP A 99 12.64 4.82 -19.31
C ASP A 99 11.53 4.89 -18.26
N ALA A 100 11.08 3.72 -17.78
CA ALA A 100 9.98 3.62 -16.82
C ALA A 100 10.32 4.19 -15.43
N ASP A 101 11.60 4.19 -15.03
CA ASP A 101 12.05 4.85 -13.79
C ASP A 101 11.92 6.37 -13.92
N ILE A 102 12.35 6.94 -15.05
CA ILE A 102 12.25 8.38 -15.30
C ILE A 102 10.79 8.80 -15.41
N ALA A 103 9.96 8.04 -16.13
CA ALA A 103 8.52 8.29 -16.22
C ALA A 103 7.86 8.30 -14.83
N GLN A 104 8.15 7.31 -13.98
CA GLN A 104 7.63 7.23 -12.62
C GLN A 104 8.06 8.46 -11.79
N VAL A 105 9.33 8.85 -11.86
CA VAL A 105 9.86 10.02 -11.14
C VAL A 105 9.19 11.31 -11.61
N GLN A 106 8.99 11.49 -12.92
CA GLN A 106 8.29 12.66 -13.46
C GLN A 106 6.85 12.73 -12.98
N VAL A 107 6.13 11.61 -13.03
CA VAL A 107 4.75 11.50 -12.52
C VAL A 107 4.70 11.81 -11.03
N GLN A 108 5.60 11.24 -10.23
CA GLN A 108 5.65 11.50 -8.79
C GLN A 108 5.94 12.96 -8.46
N ASN A 109 6.86 13.60 -9.20
CA ASN A 109 7.17 15.03 -9.03
C ASN A 109 5.94 15.91 -9.33
N LYS A 110 5.17 15.58 -10.37
CA LYS A 110 3.92 16.28 -10.70
C LYS A 110 2.82 16.00 -9.68
N LEU A 111 2.71 14.76 -9.21
CA LEU A 111 1.72 14.36 -8.21
C LEU A 111 1.95 15.10 -6.89
N GLN A 112 3.21 15.29 -6.50
CA GLN A 112 3.55 16.00 -5.27
C GLN A 112 3.05 17.46 -5.24
N LEU A 113 2.89 18.09 -6.41
CA LEU A 113 2.28 19.43 -6.54
C LEU A 113 0.76 19.40 -6.33
N ALA A 114 0.10 18.29 -6.69
CA ALA A 114 -1.33 18.08 -6.48
C ALA A 114 -1.67 17.63 -5.06
N MET A 115 -0.77 16.90 -4.37
CA MET A 115 -1.00 16.32 -3.05
C MET A 115 -1.63 17.28 -2.02
N PRO A 116 -1.17 18.54 -1.86
CA PRO A 116 -1.75 19.46 -0.88
C PRO A 116 -3.17 19.92 -1.20
N LEU A 117 -3.61 19.79 -2.46
CA LEU A 117 -4.95 20.15 -2.92
C LEU A 117 -5.95 19.01 -2.74
N LEU A 118 -5.47 17.79 -2.47
CA LEU A 118 -6.33 16.63 -2.24
C LEU A 118 -6.96 16.68 -0.85
N PRO A 119 -8.17 16.11 -0.67
CA PRO A 119 -8.77 15.92 0.65
C PRO A 119 -7.85 15.21 1.62
N GLN A 120 -7.90 15.60 2.90
CA GLN A 120 -6.97 15.09 3.92
C GLN A 120 -7.18 13.58 4.17
N GLU A 121 -8.40 13.10 4.00
CA GLU A 121 -8.78 11.69 4.10
C GLU A 121 -8.06 10.85 3.04
N VAL A 122 -7.94 11.37 1.81
CA VAL A 122 -7.24 10.69 0.70
C VAL A 122 -5.74 10.68 0.96
N GLN A 123 -5.17 11.81 1.39
CA GLN A 123 -3.75 11.89 1.73
C GLN A 123 -3.38 10.90 2.86
N GLN A 124 -4.27 10.70 3.83
CA GLN A 124 -4.07 9.75 4.93
C GLN A 124 -4.14 8.28 4.49
N GLN A 125 -4.95 7.94 3.47
CA GLN A 125 -4.93 6.60 2.88
C GLN A 125 -3.63 6.31 2.13
N GLY A 126 -2.95 7.36 1.69
CA GLY A 126 -1.76 7.26 0.84
C GLY A 126 -2.14 7.14 -0.63
N VAL A 127 -1.38 7.80 -1.47
CA VAL A 127 -1.49 7.72 -2.93
C VAL A 127 -0.31 6.90 -3.42
N SER A 128 -0.54 5.80 -4.12
CA SER A 128 0.53 4.97 -4.69
C SER A 128 0.82 5.36 -6.13
N VAL A 129 2.09 5.23 -6.52
CA VAL A 129 2.56 5.47 -7.88
C VAL A 129 3.42 4.27 -8.29
N GLU A 130 2.89 3.46 -9.19
CA GLU A 130 3.46 2.17 -9.55
C GLU A 130 3.69 2.08 -11.05
N LYS A 131 4.72 1.33 -11.44
CA LYS A 131 4.94 0.97 -12.85
C LYS A 131 3.98 -0.16 -13.16
N SER A 132 2.98 0.09 -14.00
CA SER A 132 1.94 -0.88 -14.26
C SER A 132 2.24 -1.72 -15.49
N SER A 133 1.93 -3.00 -15.36
CA SER A 133 1.56 -3.87 -16.47
C SER A 133 0.08 -4.18 -16.30
N SER A 134 -0.69 -4.16 -17.39
CA SER A 134 -2.14 -4.42 -17.33
C SER A 134 -2.51 -5.89 -17.05
N SER A 135 -1.53 -6.77 -16.84
CA SER A 135 -1.72 -8.21 -16.64
C SER A 135 -1.05 -8.72 -15.37
N PHE A 136 -1.71 -9.66 -14.70
CA PHE A 136 -1.10 -10.42 -13.60
C PHE A 136 -0.09 -11.43 -14.14
N LEU A 137 1.12 -11.43 -13.57
CA LEU A 137 2.10 -12.49 -13.82
C LEU A 137 1.63 -13.83 -13.22
N MET A 138 1.12 -13.78 -11.99
CA MET A 138 0.59 -14.94 -11.29
C MET A 138 -0.36 -14.51 -10.17
N VAL A 139 -1.17 -15.47 -9.69
CA VAL A 139 -1.98 -15.32 -8.48
C VAL A 139 -1.55 -16.38 -7.47
N VAL A 140 -1.18 -15.95 -6.27
CA VAL A 140 -0.82 -16.85 -5.18
C VAL A 140 -2.05 -17.07 -4.30
N GLY A 141 -2.68 -18.23 -4.44
CA GLY A 141 -3.82 -18.64 -3.61
C GLY A 141 -3.36 -19.23 -2.28
N VAL A 142 -3.95 -18.78 -1.17
CA VAL A 142 -3.74 -19.34 0.16
C VAL A 142 -5.06 -19.93 0.64
N ILE A 143 -5.02 -21.18 1.11
CA ILE A 143 -6.19 -21.90 1.60
C ILE A 143 -5.86 -22.55 2.95
N ASN A 144 -6.89 -22.77 3.77
CA ASN A 144 -6.79 -23.53 5.01
C ASN A 144 -7.41 -24.92 4.81
N THR A 145 -6.65 -25.98 5.07
CA THR A 145 -7.08 -27.38 4.89
C THR A 145 -7.99 -27.89 6.00
N ASP A 146 -7.90 -27.32 7.19
CA ASP A 146 -8.54 -27.80 8.41
C ASP A 146 -9.87 -27.05 8.68
N GLY A 147 -10.16 -26.01 7.89
CA GLY A 147 -11.38 -25.21 8.00
C GLY A 147 -11.44 -24.32 9.25
N THR A 148 -10.31 -24.08 9.90
CA THR A 148 -10.21 -23.32 11.16
C THR A 148 -10.09 -21.81 10.96
N MET A 149 -9.82 -21.35 9.74
CA MET A 149 -9.69 -19.94 9.39
C MET A 149 -10.75 -19.56 8.38
N THR A 150 -11.39 -18.41 8.58
CA THR A 150 -12.30 -17.83 7.61
C THR A 150 -11.53 -17.16 6.47
N GLN A 151 -12.24 -16.67 5.45
CA GLN A 151 -11.64 -15.90 4.36
C GLN A 151 -10.91 -14.64 4.90
N GLU A 152 -11.48 -14.00 5.91
CA GLU A 152 -10.95 -12.81 6.56
C GLU A 152 -9.64 -13.12 7.31
N ASP A 153 -9.60 -14.23 8.06
CA ASP A 153 -8.39 -14.69 8.75
C ASP A 153 -7.24 -14.96 7.77
N ILE A 154 -7.53 -15.61 6.63
CA ILE A 154 -6.54 -15.91 5.61
C ILE A 154 -6.06 -14.60 4.96
N SER A 155 -6.98 -13.69 4.66
CA SER A 155 -6.65 -12.39 4.05
C SER A 155 -5.75 -11.55 4.94
N ASP A 156 -6.04 -11.51 6.24
CA ASP A 156 -5.21 -10.83 7.22
C ASP A 156 -3.82 -11.48 7.33
N TYR A 157 -3.76 -12.82 7.39
CA TYR A 157 -2.49 -13.53 7.43
C TYR A 157 -1.60 -13.22 6.22
N VAL A 158 -2.18 -13.21 5.01
CA VAL A 158 -1.47 -12.86 3.77
C VAL A 158 -1.02 -11.41 3.81
N ALA A 159 -1.88 -10.48 4.22
CA ALA A 159 -1.56 -9.06 4.30
C ALA A 159 -0.42 -8.79 5.30
N ALA A 160 -0.49 -9.39 6.48
CA ALA A 160 0.44 -9.12 7.58
C ALA A 160 1.79 -9.82 7.42
N ASN A 161 1.83 -11.04 6.84
CA ASN A 161 3.05 -11.86 6.84
C ASN A 161 3.64 -12.10 5.43
N MET A 162 2.83 -12.04 4.36
CA MET A 162 3.27 -12.46 3.02
C MET A 162 3.37 -11.31 2.02
N LYS A 163 2.42 -10.36 2.04
CA LYS A 163 2.34 -9.27 1.06
C LYS A 163 3.63 -8.47 1.02
N ASP A 164 4.16 -8.11 2.18
CA ASP A 164 5.33 -7.26 2.34
C ASP A 164 6.62 -7.87 1.76
N PRO A 165 7.02 -9.11 2.12
CA PRO A 165 8.14 -9.78 1.47
C PRO A 165 7.97 -9.95 -0.04
N ILE A 166 6.77 -10.28 -0.52
CA ILE A 166 6.50 -10.44 -1.96
C ILE A 166 6.65 -9.10 -2.70
N SER A 167 6.07 -8.03 -2.15
CA SER A 167 6.11 -6.68 -2.75
C SER A 167 7.54 -6.14 -2.87
N ARG A 168 8.47 -6.59 -2.03
CA ARG A 168 9.90 -6.18 -2.08
C ARG A 168 10.77 -7.09 -2.96
N THR A 169 10.21 -8.14 -3.53
CA THR A 169 10.97 -9.07 -4.38
C THR A 169 11.28 -8.41 -5.72
N SER A 170 12.55 -8.46 -6.15
CA SER A 170 12.99 -7.84 -7.41
C SER A 170 12.19 -8.38 -8.59
N GLY A 171 11.64 -7.48 -9.41
CA GLY A 171 10.79 -7.81 -10.55
C GLY A 171 9.28 -7.79 -10.26
N VAL A 172 8.88 -7.63 -8.99
CA VAL A 172 7.47 -7.38 -8.63
C VAL A 172 7.19 -5.88 -8.74
N GLY A 173 6.22 -5.51 -9.59
CA GLY A 173 5.81 -4.12 -9.80
C GLY A 173 4.68 -3.68 -8.87
N ASP A 174 3.62 -4.48 -8.81
CA ASP A 174 2.43 -4.28 -7.98
C ASP A 174 1.97 -5.62 -7.36
N VAL A 175 1.33 -5.55 -6.19
CA VAL A 175 0.72 -6.69 -5.49
C VAL A 175 -0.67 -6.30 -5.01
N GLN A 176 -1.67 -6.78 -5.76
CA GLN A 176 -3.07 -6.71 -5.34
C GLN A 176 -3.41 -7.82 -4.35
N LEU A 177 -3.92 -7.43 -3.17
CA LEU A 177 -4.51 -8.34 -2.20
C LEU A 177 -5.99 -8.58 -2.54
N PHE A 178 -6.39 -9.83 -2.75
CA PHE A 178 -7.79 -10.22 -2.89
C PHE A 178 -8.44 -10.44 -1.51
N GLY A 179 -8.71 -9.35 -0.81
CA GLY A 179 -9.21 -9.34 0.56
C GLY A 179 -8.76 -8.07 1.27
N SER A 180 -8.74 -8.09 2.60
CA SER A 180 -8.31 -6.95 3.41
C SER A 180 -7.63 -7.43 4.69
N GLN A 181 -6.64 -6.66 5.15
CA GLN A 181 -6.13 -6.79 6.51
C GLN A 181 -7.22 -6.49 7.53
N TYR A 182 -7.06 -7.01 8.75
CA TYR A 182 -7.89 -6.65 9.87
C TYR A 182 -7.75 -5.18 10.26
N ALA A 183 -8.88 -4.60 10.64
CA ALA A 183 -8.99 -3.29 11.24
C ALA A 183 -9.87 -3.38 12.49
N MET A 184 -9.60 -2.49 13.45
CA MET A 184 -10.50 -2.31 14.59
C MET A 184 -11.77 -1.61 14.11
N ARG A 185 -12.88 -2.35 14.00
CA ARG A 185 -14.16 -1.80 13.51
C ARG A 185 -15.02 -1.38 14.69
N ILE A 186 -15.51 -0.13 14.66
CA ILE A 186 -16.35 0.44 15.71
C ILE A 186 -17.73 0.69 15.12
N TRP A 187 -18.63 -0.27 15.31
CA TRP A 187 -20.01 -0.21 14.81
C TRP A 187 -20.87 0.52 15.83
N MET A 188 -20.98 1.84 15.64
CA MET A 188 -21.76 2.72 16.51
C MET A 188 -23.26 2.40 16.45
N ASN A 189 -23.90 2.37 17.62
CA ASN A 189 -25.35 2.21 17.74
C ASN A 189 -26.00 3.60 17.88
N PRO A 190 -26.78 4.07 16.87
CA PRO A 190 -27.37 5.41 16.89
C PRO A 190 -28.37 5.59 18.04
N THR A 191 -29.06 4.53 18.45
CA THR A 191 -30.03 4.58 19.55
C THR A 191 -29.33 4.82 20.89
N GLU A 192 -28.24 4.09 21.16
CA GLU A 192 -27.47 4.27 22.40
C GLU A 192 -26.74 5.62 22.40
N LEU A 193 -26.16 6.04 21.27
CA LEU A 193 -25.54 7.38 21.16
C LEU A 193 -26.53 8.49 21.51
N THR A 194 -27.76 8.43 20.97
CA THR A 194 -28.80 9.43 21.23
C THR A 194 -29.24 9.42 22.69
N LYS A 195 -29.41 8.24 23.29
CA LYS A 195 -29.77 8.08 24.71
C LYS A 195 -28.78 8.75 25.66
N TYR A 196 -27.49 8.71 25.33
CA TYR A 196 -26.42 9.33 26.12
C TYR A 196 -26.04 10.74 25.66
N GLN A 197 -26.78 11.32 24.70
CA GLN A 197 -26.52 12.64 24.12
C GLN A 197 -25.10 12.76 23.54
N LEU A 198 -24.65 11.70 22.88
CA LEU A 198 -23.37 11.63 22.19
C LEU A 198 -23.56 11.68 20.68
N THR A 199 -22.55 12.22 20.01
CA THR A 199 -22.45 12.25 18.56
C THR A 199 -21.30 11.35 18.09
N PRO A 200 -21.26 10.94 16.81
CA PRO A 200 -20.10 10.25 16.24
C PRO A 200 -18.80 11.05 16.40
N VAL A 201 -18.87 12.38 16.41
CA VAL A 201 -17.71 13.27 16.60
C VAL A 201 -17.10 13.07 17.99
N ASP A 202 -17.92 12.90 19.02
CA ASP A 202 -17.45 12.65 20.40
C ASP A 202 -16.70 11.32 20.49
N VAL A 203 -17.21 10.28 19.83
CA VAL A 203 -16.56 8.96 19.75
C VAL A 203 -15.22 9.06 19.04
N ILE A 204 -15.16 9.72 17.88
CA ILE A 204 -13.91 9.90 17.12
C ILE A 204 -12.88 10.66 17.96
N ASN A 205 -13.29 11.73 18.65
CA ASN A 205 -12.41 12.52 19.50
C ASN A 205 -11.90 11.71 20.71
N ALA A 206 -12.77 10.93 21.35
CA ALA A 206 -12.38 10.05 22.45
C ALA A 206 -11.36 8.99 22.00
N ILE A 207 -11.55 8.38 20.83
CA ILE A 207 -10.60 7.41 20.26
C ILE A 207 -9.27 8.11 19.96
N LYS A 208 -9.27 9.29 19.32
CA LYS A 208 -8.03 10.04 19.02
C LYS A 208 -7.26 10.42 20.29
N ALA A 209 -7.96 10.75 21.37
CA ALA A 209 -7.34 11.10 22.64
C ALA A 209 -6.82 9.89 23.43
N GLN A 210 -7.56 8.76 23.41
CA GLN A 210 -7.24 7.57 24.23
C GLN A 210 -6.45 6.49 23.49
N ASN A 211 -6.47 6.46 22.16
CA ASN A 211 -5.62 5.62 21.32
C ASN A 211 -4.48 6.45 20.70
N ALA A 212 -3.69 7.10 21.55
CA ALA A 212 -2.57 7.93 21.15
C ALA A 212 -1.24 7.35 21.65
N GLN A 213 -0.19 7.49 20.83
CA GLN A 213 1.18 7.25 21.25
C GLN A 213 1.80 8.59 21.64
N VAL A 214 2.04 8.81 22.94
CA VAL A 214 2.58 10.09 23.44
C VAL A 214 4.08 9.98 23.69
N ALA A 215 4.85 10.92 23.15
CA ALA A 215 6.27 11.05 23.46
C ALA A 215 6.44 11.67 24.86
N ALA A 216 6.68 10.84 25.87
CA ALA A 216 6.79 11.27 27.26
C ALA A 216 8.22 11.63 27.71
N GLY A 217 9.19 11.54 26.79
CA GLY A 217 10.59 11.84 27.08
C GLY A 217 11.29 10.73 27.87
N GLN A 218 12.27 11.11 28.68
CA GLN A 218 13.13 10.19 29.41
C GLN A 218 13.59 10.80 30.73
N LEU A 219 13.67 9.98 31.78
CA LEU A 219 14.30 10.31 33.04
C LEU A 219 15.81 10.47 32.82
N GLY A 220 16.40 11.55 33.33
CA GLY A 220 17.81 11.85 33.09
C GLY A 220 18.13 12.18 31.62
N GLY A 221 17.15 12.72 30.88
CA GLY A 221 17.36 13.23 29.53
C GLY A 221 18.28 14.45 29.49
N THR A 222 18.87 14.71 28.32
CA THR A 222 19.77 15.83 28.13
C THR A 222 19.04 17.17 28.04
N PRO A 223 19.59 18.24 28.68
CA PRO A 223 20.80 18.27 29.50
C PRO A 223 20.56 17.79 30.96
N PRO A 224 21.31 16.80 31.49
CA PRO A 224 21.08 16.31 32.84
C PRO A 224 21.82 17.14 33.89
N VAL A 225 21.43 16.99 35.16
CA VAL A 225 22.19 17.53 36.30
C VAL A 225 23.53 16.77 36.47
N LYS A 226 24.54 17.45 37.02
CA LYS A 226 25.88 16.87 37.24
C LYS A 226 25.77 15.70 38.23
N GLY A 227 26.28 14.53 37.84
CA GLY A 227 26.24 13.30 38.66
C GLY A 227 25.02 12.41 38.42
N GLN A 228 24.12 12.75 37.47
CA GLN A 228 23.02 11.88 37.07
C GLN A 228 23.56 10.55 36.49
N GLN A 229 23.19 9.43 37.12
CA GLN A 229 23.58 8.07 36.67
C GLN A 229 22.44 7.28 36.02
N LEU A 230 21.17 7.67 36.26
CA LEU A 230 20.00 7.01 35.69
C LEU A 230 19.56 7.71 34.41
N ASN A 231 19.46 6.96 33.32
CA ASN A 231 18.78 7.35 32.08
C ASN A 231 17.77 6.26 31.70
N ALA A 232 16.48 6.61 31.59
CA ALA A 232 15.43 5.65 31.27
C ALA A 232 14.29 6.32 30.49
N SER A 233 13.82 5.68 29.42
CA SER A 233 12.68 6.17 28.64
C SER A 233 11.39 6.13 29.45
N ILE A 234 10.58 7.18 29.36
CA ILE A 234 9.26 7.23 29.97
C ILE A 234 8.26 6.66 28.96
N ILE A 235 7.58 5.59 29.35
CA ILE A 235 6.47 5.01 28.60
C ILE A 235 5.18 5.53 29.25
N ALA A 236 4.47 6.39 28.53
CA ALA A 236 3.16 6.87 28.96
C ALA A 236 2.06 6.07 28.23
N GLN A 237 1.24 6.76 27.45
CA GLN A 237 0.16 6.16 26.72
C GLN A 237 0.66 5.52 25.42
N THR A 238 0.28 4.26 25.22
CA THR A 238 0.55 3.49 24.00
C THR A 238 -0.73 3.29 23.20
N ARG A 239 -0.60 2.97 21.92
CA ARG A 239 -1.75 2.54 21.12
C ARG A 239 -2.41 1.30 21.74
N LEU A 240 -3.74 1.26 21.64
CA LEU A 240 -4.56 0.14 22.08
C LEU A 240 -4.40 -1.03 21.10
N THR A 241 -4.46 -2.25 21.61
CA THR A 241 -4.13 -3.48 20.87
C THR A 241 -5.26 -4.50 20.84
N SER A 242 -6.21 -4.42 21.78
CA SER A 242 -7.30 -5.39 21.91
C SER A 242 -8.68 -4.74 21.83
N THR A 243 -9.68 -5.50 21.39
CA THR A 243 -11.10 -5.07 21.37
C THR A 243 -11.58 -4.66 22.76
N ASP A 244 -11.10 -5.33 23.81
CA ASP A 244 -11.43 -5.02 25.21
C ASP A 244 -10.84 -3.69 25.67
N GLU A 245 -9.64 -3.33 25.22
CA GLU A 245 -9.03 -2.03 25.48
C GLU A 245 -9.82 -0.90 24.81
N PHE A 246 -10.21 -1.08 23.53
CA PHE A 246 -11.09 -0.14 22.85
C PHE A 246 -12.45 -0.04 23.54
N GLY A 247 -13.01 -1.15 24.01
CA GLY A 247 -14.27 -1.16 24.77
C GLY A 247 -14.23 -0.33 26.05
N LYS A 248 -13.06 -0.20 26.68
CA LYS A 248 -12.86 0.57 27.91
C LYS A 248 -12.62 2.06 27.70
N ILE A 249 -12.58 2.55 26.44
CA ILE A 249 -12.45 3.97 26.14
C ILE A 249 -13.58 4.74 26.83
N LEU A 250 -13.21 5.73 27.65
CA LEU A 250 -14.15 6.55 28.39
C LEU A 250 -14.73 7.64 27.50
N LEU A 251 -16.04 7.68 27.33
CA LEU A 251 -16.71 8.70 26.52
C LEU A 251 -17.20 9.86 27.38
N LYS A 252 -17.82 9.56 28.52
CA LYS A 252 -18.41 10.56 29.41
C LYS A 252 -18.49 10.03 30.83
N VAL A 253 -18.51 10.93 31.81
CA VAL A 253 -18.85 10.63 33.20
C VAL A 253 -20.16 11.36 33.51
N ASN A 254 -21.15 10.61 34.00
CA ASN A 254 -22.46 11.14 34.37
C ASN A 254 -22.40 11.84 35.74
N GLN A 255 -23.43 12.62 36.05
CA GLN A 255 -23.52 13.37 37.32
C GLN A 255 -23.58 12.46 38.55
N ASP A 256 -24.04 11.21 38.38
CA ASP A 256 -24.10 10.18 39.41
C ASP A 256 -22.76 9.44 39.61
N GLY A 257 -21.72 9.80 38.86
CA GLY A 257 -20.40 9.16 38.90
C GLY A 257 -20.29 7.91 38.02
N SER A 258 -21.36 7.50 37.33
CA SER A 258 -21.30 6.40 36.37
C SER A 258 -20.47 6.78 35.15
N GLN A 259 -19.67 5.84 34.66
CA GLN A 259 -18.78 6.01 33.51
C GLN A 259 -19.42 5.39 32.28
N LEU A 260 -19.50 6.15 31.20
CA LEU A 260 -19.96 5.68 29.90
C LEU A 260 -18.75 5.28 29.06
N ARG A 261 -18.74 4.04 28.59
CA ARG A 261 -17.65 3.45 27.82
C ARG A 261 -18.04 3.24 26.36
N LEU A 262 -17.03 3.05 25.51
CA LEU A 262 -17.29 2.77 24.09
C LEU A 262 -18.08 1.49 23.87
N SER A 263 -17.88 0.47 24.72
CA SER A 263 -18.66 -0.78 24.68
C SER A 263 -20.16 -0.58 24.88
N ASP A 264 -20.56 0.51 25.53
CA ASP A 264 -21.97 0.78 25.84
C ASP A 264 -22.72 1.37 24.64
N VAL A 265 -22.00 1.95 23.68
CA VAL A 265 -22.56 2.64 22.51
C VAL A 265 -22.13 2.08 21.16
N ALA A 266 -21.23 1.10 21.13
CA ALA A 266 -20.73 0.50 19.89
C ALA A 266 -20.33 -0.98 20.06
N LYS A 267 -20.47 -1.76 18.99
CA LYS A 267 -19.84 -3.09 18.89
C LYS A 267 -18.44 -2.97 18.32
N ILE A 268 -17.49 -3.70 18.90
CA ILE A 268 -16.06 -3.56 18.58
C ILE A 268 -15.45 -4.92 18.21
N PRO A 269 -15.80 -5.51 17.04
CA PRO A 269 -15.12 -6.68 16.53
C PRO A 269 -13.81 -6.32 15.81
N LEU A 270 -12.89 -7.28 15.79
CA LEU A 270 -11.83 -7.31 14.79
C LEU A 270 -12.46 -7.83 13.48
N ALA A 271 -12.35 -7.05 12.41
CA ALA A 271 -12.94 -7.40 11.11
C ALA A 271 -12.18 -6.71 9.97
N CYS A 272 -12.44 -7.09 8.72
CA CYS A 272 -11.75 -6.52 7.56
C CYS A 272 -11.90 -4.99 7.48
N ALA A 273 -10.84 -4.31 7.04
CA ALA A 273 -10.86 -2.87 6.77
C ALA A 273 -11.86 -2.51 5.66
N TYR A 274 -11.90 -3.32 4.58
CA TYR A 274 -12.83 -3.21 3.47
C TYR A 274 -13.62 -4.51 3.28
N SER A 275 -14.93 -4.40 3.01
CA SER A 275 -15.84 -5.54 2.85
C SER A 275 -16.32 -5.76 1.41
N ASP A 276 -15.89 -4.93 0.46
CA ASP A 276 -16.51 -4.88 -0.87
C ASP A 276 -15.96 -5.92 -1.85
N ILE A 277 -14.83 -6.57 -1.52
CA ILE A 277 -14.23 -7.63 -2.36
C ILE A 277 -14.51 -9.00 -1.71
N ILE A 278 -15.68 -9.57 -2.01
CA ILE A 278 -15.97 -10.98 -1.72
C ILE A 278 -15.55 -11.79 -2.96
N ALA A 279 -14.36 -12.39 -2.92
CA ALA A 279 -13.97 -13.37 -3.91
C ALA A 279 -14.80 -14.65 -3.69
N LYS A 280 -15.91 -14.81 -4.44
CA LYS A 280 -16.54 -16.12 -4.59
C LYS A 280 -15.73 -16.92 -5.62
N ILE A 281 -15.07 -17.97 -5.17
CA ILE A 281 -14.55 -19.05 -6.02
C ILE A 281 -15.66 -20.05 -6.25
#